data_AF-A0A971RHJ1-F1
#
_entry.id   AF-A0A971RHJ1-F1
#
_cell.length_a   1.000
_cell.length_b   1.000
_cell.length_c   1.000
_cell.angle_alpha   90.00
_cell.angle_beta   90.00
_cell.angle_gamma   90.00
#
_symmetry.space_group_name_H-M   'P 1'
#
loop_
_entity.id
_entity.type
_entity.pdbx_description
1 polymer ?
#
loop_
_entity_poly.entity_id
_entity_poly.type
_entity_poly.pdbx_seq_one_letter_code
_entity_poly.pdbx_strand_id
1 'polypeptide(L)'
;MQASPVKPPRIFLLLIAFSLLIGLFALVNEWLTGSAVPLQQKNIPAFTLVLDDPLKTLPNYSNIAHIPSRKDAFFKALLPLALYENERISWQREQLTVIKQRLDLGEELDAKALTSIMGIAEYYGLEWPLDAKDWVVLERRVHQVPVDLVLMQAANESAWGTSRFAREGNNLFGQWCFTKGCGLVPAGRDEGKSHEVKKFATILESVQAYMNNINTHRAYTQLRELREELYEAGKEVGGVDLAPGLISYSERRQAYVDELIDMMNSNAKYVDHAMQEVGLPFLNQ
;
A
#
# COMPACT_ATOMS: atom_id res chain seq x y z
N MET A 1 68.51 30.36 -3.72
CA MET A 1 67.71 31.40 -3.04
C MET A 1 66.41 30.77 -2.59
N GLN A 2 66.28 30.43 -1.30
CA GLN A 2 65.02 29.94 -0.74
C GLN A 2 64.23 31.14 -0.19
N ALA A 3 63.10 31.45 -0.80
CA ALA A 3 62.19 32.47 -0.32
C ALA A 3 61.48 31.96 0.95
N SER A 4 61.56 32.74 2.02
CA SER A 4 60.84 32.44 3.26
C SER A 4 59.34 32.71 3.07
N PRO A 5 58.44 31.81 3.51
CA PRO A 5 57.00 32.00 3.32
C PRO A 5 56.51 33.18 4.17
N VAL A 6 55.85 34.14 3.52
CA VAL A 6 55.22 35.29 4.18
C VAL A 6 54.00 34.78 4.93
N LYS A 7 54.02 34.89 6.27
CA LYS A 7 52.87 34.52 7.10
C LYS A 7 51.74 35.54 6.88
N PRO A 8 50.49 35.09 6.72
CA PRO A 8 49.37 35.99 6.53
C PRO A 8 49.19 36.91 7.75
N PRO A 9 48.76 38.17 7.55
CA PRO A 9 48.58 39.12 8.63
C PRO A 9 47.53 38.61 9.64
N ARG A 10 47.76 38.85 10.93
CA ARG A 10 46.89 38.37 12.03
C ARG A 10 45.41 38.73 11.84
N ILE A 11 45.12 39.87 11.20
CA ILE A 11 43.77 40.31 10.87
C ILE A 11 43.08 39.33 9.90
N PHE A 12 43.82 38.79 8.94
CA PHE A 12 43.30 37.81 7.98
C PHE A 12 42.92 36.48 8.67
N LEU A 13 43.74 36.02 9.62
CA LEU A 13 43.44 34.84 10.42
C LEU A 13 42.21 35.04 11.34
N LEU A 14 42.02 36.24 11.88
CA LEU A 14 40.85 36.58 12.68
C LEU A 14 39.56 36.63 11.86
N LEU A 15 39.62 37.13 10.62
CA LEU A 15 38.48 37.14 9.70
C LEU A 15 38.07 35.73 9.26
N ILE A 16 39.04 34.84 9.05
CA ILE A 16 38.76 33.41 8.78
C ILE A 16 38.13 32.74 10.00
N ALA A 17 38.66 32.97 11.20
CA ALA A 17 38.09 32.39 12.42
C ALA A 17 36.65 32.88 12.67
N PHE A 18 36.38 34.17 12.42
CA PHE A 18 35.05 34.76 12.59
C PHE A 18 34.04 34.23 11.57
N SER A 19 34.44 34.06 10.30
CA SER A 19 33.58 33.48 9.26
C SER A 19 33.30 31.99 9.49
N LEU A 20 34.28 31.22 9.99
CA LEU A 20 34.07 29.84 10.41
C LEU A 20 33.14 29.74 11.62
N LEU A 21 33.22 30.65 12.59
CA LEU A 21 32.31 30.72 13.73
C LEU A 21 30.87 31.05 13.32
N ILE A 22 30.69 31.99 12.38
CA ILE A 22 29.35 32.31 11.83
C ILE A 22 28.80 31.11 11.06
N GLY A 23 29.62 30.45 10.23
CA GLY A 23 29.20 29.24 9.50
C GLY A 23 28.86 28.09 10.43
N LEU A 24 29.64 27.86 11.48
CA LEU A 24 29.36 26.84 12.50
C LEU A 24 28.10 27.19 13.30
N PHE A 25 27.91 28.46 13.66
CA PHE A 25 26.69 28.92 14.34
C PHE A 25 25.47 28.74 13.45
N ALA A 26 25.56 29.06 12.15
CA ALA A 26 24.47 28.85 11.20
C ALA A 26 24.12 27.35 11.07
N LEU A 27 25.13 26.47 10.92
CA LEU A 27 24.93 25.03 10.83
C LEU A 27 24.36 24.43 12.13
N VAL A 28 24.85 24.87 13.28
CA VAL A 28 24.34 24.43 14.59
C VAL A 28 22.94 24.97 14.83
N ASN A 29 22.65 26.21 14.43
CA ASN A 29 21.32 26.78 14.55
C ASN A 29 20.35 26.05 13.62
N GLU A 30 20.72 25.75 12.37
CA GLU A 30 19.90 24.99 11.42
C GLU A 30 19.66 23.53 11.89
N TRP A 31 20.65 22.90 12.53
CA TRP A 31 20.52 21.59 13.15
C TRP A 31 19.67 21.62 14.46
N LEU A 32 19.79 22.66 15.28
CA LEU A 32 19.03 22.83 16.53
C LEU A 32 17.60 23.33 16.31
N THR A 33 17.38 24.15 15.28
CA THR A 33 16.03 24.60 14.88
C THR A 33 15.32 23.58 14.02
N GLY A 34 15.94 22.40 13.80
CA GLY A 34 15.49 21.24 13.03
C GLY A 34 14.29 21.59 12.20
N SER A 35 14.52 22.16 11.01
CA SER A 35 13.54 22.84 10.17
C SER A 35 12.13 22.37 10.50
N ALA A 36 11.43 23.13 11.34
CA ALA A 36 10.01 22.91 11.54
C ALA A 36 9.41 23.10 10.15
N VAL A 37 9.19 21.99 9.44
CA VAL A 37 8.54 21.99 8.14
C VAL A 37 7.21 22.66 8.43
N PRO A 38 6.96 23.88 7.92
CA PRO A 38 5.70 24.56 8.18
C PRO A 38 4.61 23.60 7.72
N LEU A 39 3.53 23.45 8.49
CA LEU A 39 2.35 22.68 8.08
C LEU A 39 1.99 23.09 6.64
N GLN A 40 2.37 22.28 5.66
CA GLN A 40 2.18 22.65 4.27
C GLN A 40 0.68 22.57 3.94
N GLN A 41 -0.09 21.85 4.75
CA GLN A 41 -1.53 21.70 4.64
C GLN A 41 -2.21 21.51 6.00
N LYS A 42 -3.00 22.50 6.44
CA LYS A 42 -3.76 22.44 7.70
C LYS A 42 -5.06 21.64 7.59
N ASN A 43 -5.58 21.48 6.37
CA ASN A 43 -6.86 20.84 6.11
C ASN A 43 -6.69 19.41 5.61
N ILE A 44 -7.43 18.48 6.20
CA ILE A 44 -7.52 17.11 5.73
C ILE A 44 -8.19 17.10 4.34
N PRO A 45 -7.50 16.65 3.26
CA PRO A 45 -8.07 16.62 1.92
C PRO A 45 -9.28 15.70 1.85
N ALA A 46 -10.22 16.00 0.96
CA ALA A 46 -11.32 15.09 0.65
C ALA A 46 -10.85 14.03 -0.35
N PHE A 47 -11.38 12.81 -0.24
CA PHE A 47 -11.18 11.80 -1.27
C PHE A 47 -12.09 12.13 -2.46
N THR A 48 -11.50 12.36 -3.64
CA THR A 48 -12.22 12.87 -4.82
C THR A 48 -12.34 11.88 -5.96
N LEU A 49 -11.58 10.78 -5.93
CA LEU A 49 -11.61 9.79 -7.00
C LEU A 49 -12.97 9.09 -7.03
N VAL A 50 -13.60 9.12 -8.20
CA VAL A 50 -14.89 8.48 -8.44
C VAL A 50 -14.66 7.11 -9.08
N LEU A 51 -15.37 6.11 -8.59
CA LEU A 51 -15.44 4.79 -9.19
C LEU A 51 -16.88 4.51 -9.60
N ASP A 52 -17.13 4.58 -10.91
CA ASP A 52 -18.47 4.46 -11.47
C ASP A 52 -19.08 3.06 -11.29
N ASP A 53 -18.25 2.02 -11.38
CA ASP A 53 -18.69 0.63 -11.20
C ASP A 53 -17.77 -0.13 -10.22
N PRO A 54 -18.25 -0.47 -9.00
CA PRO A 54 -17.52 -1.33 -8.08
C PRO A 54 -17.51 -2.82 -8.51
N LEU A 55 -18.13 -3.11 -9.66
CA LEU A 55 -18.33 -4.39 -10.29
C LEU A 55 -19.09 -5.37 -9.40
N LYS A 56 -20.43 -5.37 -9.53
CA LYS A 56 -21.31 -6.24 -8.73
C LYS A 56 -20.96 -7.72 -8.87
N THR A 57 -20.62 -8.17 -10.07
CA THR A 57 -20.11 -9.52 -10.33
C THR A 57 -19.13 -9.49 -11.50
N LEU A 58 -18.17 -10.41 -11.53
CA LEU A 58 -17.31 -10.56 -12.71
C LEU A 58 -18.12 -10.94 -13.97
N PRO A 59 -17.70 -10.47 -15.16
CA PRO A 59 -18.11 -11.07 -16.41
C PRO A 59 -17.82 -12.59 -16.42
N ASN A 60 -18.64 -13.36 -17.13
CA ASN A 60 -18.42 -14.80 -17.24
C ASN A 60 -17.25 -15.12 -18.20
N TYR A 61 -16.04 -15.15 -17.66
CA TYR A 61 -14.83 -15.43 -18.42
C TYR A 61 -14.71 -16.90 -18.89
N SER A 62 -15.52 -17.82 -18.37
CA SER A 62 -15.51 -19.22 -18.80
C SER A 62 -15.89 -19.38 -20.28
N ASN A 63 -16.56 -18.38 -20.86
CA ASN A 63 -16.93 -18.36 -22.27
C ASN A 63 -15.81 -17.85 -23.20
N ILE A 64 -14.68 -17.35 -22.65
CA ILE A 64 -13.56 -16.83 -23.42
C ILE A 64 -12.50 -17.92 -23.60
N ALA A 65 -12.61 -18.69 -24.68
CA ALA A 65 -11.70 -19.79 -24.98
C ALA A 65 -10.25 -19.33 -25.19
N HIS A 66 -10.04 -18.20 -25.89
CA HIS A 66 -8.71 -17.66 -26.17
C HIS A 66 -8.07 -17.09 -24.89
N ILE A 67 -7.03 -17.77 -24.40
CA ILE A 67 -6.36 -17.45 -23.12
C ILE A 67 -5.89 -15.99 -23.06
N PRO A 68 -5.15 -15.45 -24.04
CA PRO A 68 -4.73 -14.04 -24.00
C PRO A 68 -5.88 -13.05 -23.83
N SER A 69 -7.00 -13.27 -24.54
CA SER A 69 -8.18 -12.39 -24.45
C SER A 69 -8.84 -12.46 -23.08
N ARG A 70 -8.85 -13.63 -22.44
CA ARG A 70 -9.36 -13.79 -21.09
C ARG A 70 -8.50 -13.09 -20.05
N LYS A 71 -7.17 -13.18 -20.18
CA LYS A 71 -6.23 -12.47 -19.30
C LYS A 71 -6.42 -10.95 -19.42
N ASP A 72 -6.50 -10.45 -20.64
CA ASP A 72 -6.74 -9.03 -20.93
C ASP A 72 -8.07 -8.54 -20.32
N ALA A 73 -9.17 -9.26 -20.57
CA ALA A 73 -10.48 -8.93 -20.01
C ALA A 73 -10.53 -9.00 -18.48
N PHE A 74 -9.79 -9.93 -17.87
CA PHE A 74 -9.67 -10.05 -16.43
C PHE A 74 -8.94 -8.85 -15.82
N PHE A 75 -7.77 -8.48 -16.37
CA PHE A 75 -7.00 -7.35 -15.86
C PHE A 75 -7.71 -6.02 -16.08
N LYS A 76 -8.32 -5.79 -17.24
CA LYS A 76 -9.07 -4.55 -17.51
C LYS A 76 -10.25 -4.36 -16.55
N ALA A 77 -10.91 -5.45 -16.12
CA ALA A 77 -11.98 -5.36 -15.14
C ALA A 77 -11.48 -5.08 -13.71
N LEU A 78 -10.34 -5.68 -13.34
CA LEU A 78 -9.84 -5.62 -11.96
C LEU A 78 -8.95 -4.41 -11.68
N LEU A 79 -8.21 -3.93 -12.68
CA LEU A 79 -7.20 -2.88 -12.52
C LEU A 79 -7.78 -1.58 -11.94
N PRO A 80 -8.91 -1.02 -12.42
CA PRO A 80 -9.48 0.19 -11.82
C PRO A 80 -9.84 0.02 -10.35
N LEU A 81 -10.28 -1.18 -9.93
CA LEU A 81 -10.64 -1.46 -8.53
C LEU A 81 -9.40 -1.48 -7.62
N ALA A 82 -8.30 -2.07 -8.09
CA ALA A 82 -7.03 -2.09 -7.37
C ALA A 82 -6.42 -0.69 -7.27
N LEU A 83 -6.48 0.09 -8.36
CA LEU A 83 -6.04 1.50 -8.38
C LEU A 83 -6.87 2.36 -7.43
N TYR A 84 -8.19 2.25 -7.49
CA TYR A 84 -9.10 2.98 -6.60
C TYR A 84 -8.76 2.73 -5.12
N GLU A 85 -8.54 1.47 -4.75
CA GLU A 85 -8.20 1.14 -3.37
C GLU A 85 -6.82 1.66 -2.97
N ASN A 86 -5.83 1.62 -3.85
CA ASN A 86 -4.53 2.25 -3.61
C ASN A 86 -4.62 3.76 -3.45
N GLU A 87 -5.47 4.45 -4.23
CA GLU A 87 -5.72 5.87 -4.07
C GLU A 87 -6.42 6.18 -2.75
N ARG A 88 -7.38 5.33 -2.34
CA ARG A 88 -8.02 5.45 -1.02
C ARG A 88 -7.01 5.28 0.11
N ILE A 89 -6.09 4.31 0.01
CA ILE A 89 -5.03 4.08 0.99
C ILE A 89 -4.04 5.26 1.03
N SER A 90 -3.64 5.77 -0.14
CA SER A 90 -2.76 6.94 -0.25
C SER A 90 -3.38 8.16 0.43
N TRP A 91 -4.65 8.43 0.12
CA TRP A 91 -5.42 9.48 0.77
C TRP A 91 -5.47 9.31 2.28
N GLN A 92 -5.73 8.10 2.81
CA GLN A 92 -5.69 7.85 4.26
C GLN A 92 -4.31 8.18 4.85
N ARG A 93 -3.22 7.83 4.16
CA ARG A 93 -1.85 8.14 4.59
C ARG A 93 -1.59 9.65 4.67
N GLU A 94 -2.11 10.42 3.72
CA GLU A 94 -2.06 11.89 3.77
C GLU A 94 -2.84 12.43 4.97
N GLN A 95 -4.04 11.90 5.26
CA GLN A 95 -4.80 12.29 6.45
C GLN A 95 -4.00 12.05 7.73
N LEU A 96 -3.37 10.86 7.85
CA LEU A 96 -2.53 10.53 9.00
C LEU A 96 -1.37 11.49 9.16
N THR A 97 -0.71 11.85 8.05
CA THR A 97 0.44 12.77 8.07
C THR A 97 0.04 14.14 8.60
N VAL A 98 -1.07 14.70 8.10
CA VAL A 98 -1.58 16.00 8.57
C VAL A 98 -2.01 15.95 10.04
N ILE A 99 -2.72 14.89 10.44
CA ILE A 99 -3.19 14.72 11.82
C ILE A 99 -2.01 14.58 12.78
N LYS A 100 -1.01 13.77 12.42
CA LYS A 100 0.20 13.58 13.22
C LYS A 100 0.97 14.89 13.41
N GLN A 101 1.17 15.66 12.35
CA GLN A 101 1.84 16.96 12.45
C GLN A 101 1.10 17.94 13.38
N ARG A 102 -0.24 17.97 13.34
CA ARG A 102 -1.04 18.79 14.26
C ARG A 102 -0.86 18.36 15.72
N LEU A 103 -0.89 17.05 15.99
CA LEU A 103 -0.67 16.50 17.33
C LEU A 103 0.75 16.78 17.84
N ASP A 104 1.77 16.64 16.98
CA ASP A 104 3.17 16.91 17.32
C ASP A 104 3.40 18.39 17.67
N LEU A 105 2.57 19.30 17.13
CA LEU A 105 2.53 20.72 17.48
C LEU A 105 1.70 21.04 18.74
N GLY A 106 1.10 20.02 19.36
CA GLY A 106 0.23 20.18 20.53
C GLY A 106 -1.15 20.76 20.21
N GLU A 107 -1.59 20.73 18.95
CA GLU A 107 -2.93 21.17 18.57
C GLU A 107 -4.00 20.17 19.01
N GLU A 108 -5.16 20.69 19.41
CA GLU A 108 -6.36 19.86 19.57
C GLU A 108 -6.96 19.48 18.20
N LEU A 109 -7.41 18.22 18.08
CA LEU A 109 -8.09 17.74 16.90
C LEU A 109 -9.55 18.19 16.90
N ASP A 110 -10.01 18.71 15.77
CA ASP A 110 -11.44 18.96 15.54
C ASP A 110 -12.20 17.62 15.34
N ALA A 111 -13.53 17.67 15.40
CA ALA A 111 -14.37 16.47 15.29
C ALA A 111 -14.18 15.67 13.99
N LYS A 112 -13.85 16.36 12.87
CA LYS A 112 -13.62 15.71 11.58
C LYS A 112 -12.30 14.95 11.60
N ALA A 113 -11.24 15.58 12.11
CA ALA A 113 -9.93 14.95 12.29
C ALA A 113 -10.01 13.76 13.25
N LEU A 114 -10.73 13.91 14.37
CA LEU A 114 -10.92 12.83 15.34
C LEU A 114 -11.67 11.63 14.73
N THR A 115 -12.76 11.88 14.00
CA THR A 115 -13.51 10.82 13.32
C THR A 115 -12.65 10.11 12.26
N SER A 116 -11.84 10.87 11.52
CA SER A 116 -10.93 10.32 10.50
C SER A 116 -9.86 9.41 11.12
N ILE A 117 -9.12 9.86 12.14
CA ILE A 117 -8.07 9.04 12.75
C ILE A 117 -8.64 7.80 13.46
N MET A 118 -9.79 7.93 14.13
CA MET A 118 -10.45 6.79 14.77
C MET A 118 -10.85 5.73 13.74
N GLY A 119 -11.48 6.14 12.63
CA GLY A 119 -11.89 5.22 11.57
C GLY A 119 -10.70 4.57 10.84
N ILE A 120 -9.61 5.32 10.62
CA ILE A 120 -8.39 4.75 10.04
C ILE A 120 -7.75 3.75 11.01
N ALA A 121 -7.55 4.13 12.27
CA ALA A 121 -6.97 3.24 13.27
C ALA A 121 -7.75 1.93 13.38
N GLU A 122 -9.08 2.01 13.52
CA GLU A 122 -9.96 0.86 13.60
C GLU A 122 -9.86 -0.03 12.34
N TYR A 123 -9.92 0.57 11.15
CA TYR A 123 -9.81 -0.16 9.89
C TYR A 123 -8.49 -0.92 9.74
N TYR A 124 -7.41 -0.38 10.30
CA TYR A 124 -6.10 -1.03 10.33
C TYR A 124 -5.83 -1.80 11.62
N GLY A 125 -6.85 -2.05 12.45
CA GLY A 125 -6.77 -2.93 13.62
C GLY A 125 -6.00 -2.36 14.80
N LEU A 126 -6.14 -1.06 15.06
CA LEU A 126 -5.63 -0.34 16.22
C LEU A 126 -6.77 0.43 16.89
N GLU A 127 -6.60 0.73 18.18
CA GLU A 127 -7.57 1.49 18.96
C GLU A 127 -7.04 2.91 19.21
N TRP A 128 -7.92 3.91 19.12
CA TRP A 128 -7.58 5.29 19.47
C TRP A 128 -7.79 5.52 20.98
N PRO A 129 -6.92 6.26 21.70
CA PRO A 129 -5.75 7.00 21.23
C PRO A 129 -4.52 6.13 20.98
N LEU A 130 -3.70 6.53 20.00
CA LEU A 130 -2.48 5.83 19.61
C LEU A 130 -1.29 6.30 20.46
N ASP A 131 -0.52 5.35 20.98
CA ASP A 131 0.80 5.64 21.54
C ASP A 131 1.88 5.73 20.44
N ALA A 132 3.12 6.04 20.82
CA ALA A 132 4.22 6.19 19.85
C ALA A 132 4.51 4.91 19.04
N LYS A 133 4.29 3.72 19.62
CA LYS A 133 4.49 2.44 18.93
C LYS A 133 3.33 2.16 17.96
N ASP A 134 2.12 2.50 18.36
CA ASP A 134 0.93 2.35 17.52
C ASP A 134 1.02 3.23 16.28
N TRP A 135 1.58 4.44 16.38
CA TRP A 135 1.85 5.31 15.23
C TRP A 135 2.77 4.63 14.19
N VAL A 136 3.89 4.05 14.63
CA VAL A 136 4.83 3.34 13.75
C VAL A 136 4.13 2.15 13.07
N VAL A 137 3.33 1.39 13.82
CA VAL A 137 2.56 0.29 13.26
C VAL A 137 1.56 0.81 12.22
N LEU A 138 0.79 1.85 12.55
CA LEU A 138 -0.22 2.39 11.66
C LEU A 138 0.39 2.92 10.37
N GLU A 139 1.47 3.70 10.45
CA GLU A 139 2.19 4.22 9.29
C GLU A 139 2.71 3.10 8.39
N ARG A 140 3.17 1.98 8.95
CA ARG A 140 3.58 0.82 8.15
C ARG A 140 2.40 0.10 7.49
N ARG A 141 1.22 0.08 8.14
CA ARG A 141 0.00 -0.57 7.65
C ARG A 141 -0.71 0.26 6.56
N VAL A 142 -0.79 1.58 6.71
CA VAL A 142 -1.49 2.48 5.76
C VAL A 142 -0.58 2.82 4.58
N HIS A 143 -0.42 1.84 3.69
CA HIS A 143 0.45 1.96 2.54
C HIS A 143 -0.07 1.18 1.33
N GLN A 144 0.11 1.73 0.15
CA GLN A 144 -0.26 1.12 -1.13
C GLN A 144 0.38 -0.26 -1.30
N VAL A 145 -0.31 -1.14 -2.04
CA VAL A 145 0.15 -2.47 -2.44
C VAL A 145 0.41 -2.46 -3.95
N PRO A 146 1.56 -2.94 -4.44
CA PRO A 146 1.85 -2.97 -5.88
C PRO A 146 0.72 -3.63 -6.68
N VAL A 147 0.26 -2.93 -7.71
CA VAL A 147 -0.96 -3.31 -8.45
C VAL A 147 -0.78 -4.64 -9.17
N ASP A 148 0.39 -4.88 -9.75
CA ASP A 148 0.77 -6.15 -10.37
C ASP A 148 0.67 -7.32 -9.39
N LEU A 149 1.05 -7.13 -8.13
CA LEU A 149 0.89 -8.14 -7.06
C LEU A 149 -0.59 -8.44 -6.81
N VAL A 150 -1.42 -7.41 -6.65
CA VAL A 150 -2.88 -7.56 -6.46
C VAL A 150 -3.49 -8.33 -7.64
N LEU A 151 -3.14 -7.95 -8.87
CA LEU A 151 -3.66 -8.56 -10.08
C LEU A 151 -3.23 -10.01 -10.25
N MET A 152 -1.96 -10.35 -9.99
CA MET A 152 -1.47 -11.72 -10.14
C MET A 152 -1.98 -12.65 -9.05
N GLN A 153 -2.06 -12.19 -7.79
CA GLN A 153 -2.66 -13.02 -6.75
C GLN A 153 -4.15 -13.25 -7.05
N ALA A 154 -4.89 -12.22 -7.47
CA ALA A 154 -6.27 -12.42 -7.91
C ALA A 154 -6.36 -13.42 -9.07
N ALA A 155 -5.50 -13.32 -10.09
CA ALA A 155 -5.50 -14.25 -11.22
C ALA A 155 -5.21 -15.70 -10.79
N ASN A 156 -4.22 -15.89 -9.91
CA ASN A 156 -3.84 -17.21 -9.42
C ASN A 156 -4.94 -17.84 -8.57
N GLU A 157 -5.43 -17.11 -7.55
CA GLU A 157 -6.41 -17.61 -6.59
C GLU A 157 -7.81 -17.82 -7.20
N SER A 158 -8.17 -17.03 -8.23
CA SER A 158 -9.49 -17.12 -8.87
C SER A 158 -9.50 -17.94 -10.16
N ALA A 159 -8.38 -18.52 -10.56
CA ALA A 159 -8.19 -19.11 -11.88
C ALA A 159 -8.65 -18.16 -13.00
N TRP A 160 -8.13 -16.93 -13.01
CA TRP A 160 -8.49 -15.88 -13.96
C TRP A 160 -10.00 -15.54 -13.93
N GLY A 161 -10.59 -15.52 -12.73
CA GLY A 161 -11.99 -15.21 -12.48
C GLY A 161 -12.97 -16.34 -12.80
N THR A 162 -12.51 -17.53 -13.19
CA THR A 162 -13.38 -18.65 -13.58
C THR A 162 -13.80 -19.55 -12.40
N SER A 163 -13.07 -19.46 -11.28
CA SER A 163 -13.37 -20.21 -10.05
C SER A 163 -14.82 -20.02 -9.59
N ARG A 164 -15.40 -21.07 -9.01
CA ARG A 164 -16.74 -21.01 -8.41
C ARG A 164 -16.84 -19.90 -7.35
N PHE A 165 -15.82 -19.76 -6.50
CA PHE A 165 -15.84 -18.75 -5.43
C PHE A 165 -15.75 -17.32 -5.97
N ALA A 166 -15.03 -17.12 -7.07
CA ALA A 166 -14.98 -15.84 -7.76
C ALA A 166 -16.35 -15.50 -8.38
N ARG A 167 -16.99 -16.45 -9.07
CA ARG A 167 -18.25 -16.21 -9.79
C ARG A 167 -19.48 -16.12 -8.88
N GLU A 168 -19.58 -16.96 -7.85
CA GLU A 168 -20.75 -17.04 -6.97
C GLU A 168 -20.58 -16.22 -5.68
N GLY A 169 -19.33 -15.97 -5.28
CA GLY A 169 -18.97 -15.35 -4.01
C GLY A 169 -18.27 -14.00 -4.15
N ASN A 170 -17.96 -13.55 -5.38
CA ASN A 170 -17.12 -12.37 -5.62
C ASN A 170 -15.75 -12.46 -4.90
N ASN A 171 -15.29 -13.65 -4.54
CA ASN A 171 -14.08 -13.83 -3.75
C ASN A 171 -12.91 -14.22 -4.66
N LEU A 172 -12.10 -13.22 -5.01
CA LEU A 172 -10.97 -13.41 -5.92
C LEU A 172 -9.74 -14.00 -5.25
N PHE A 173 -9.66 -13.96 -3.92
CA PHE A 173 -8.43 -14.20 -3.15
C PHE A 173 -8.58 -15.36 -2.15
N GLY A 174 -9.62 -16.19 -2.28
CA GLY A 174 -9.85 -17.34 -1.40
C GLY A 174 -10.05 -16.98 0.08
N GLN A 175 -10.54 -15.77 0.39
CA GLN A 175 -10.62 -15.28 1.78
C GLN A 175 -11.62 -16.09 2.60
N TRP A 176 -11.15 -16.66 3.71
CA TRP A 176 -11.99 -17.42 4.65
C TRP A 176 -12.82 -16.50 5.55
N CYS A 177 -13.94 -17.02 6.03
CA CYS A 177 -14.71 -16.46 7.12
C CYS A 177 -15.22 -17.58 8.03
N PHE A 178 -15.47 -17.26 9.30
CA PHE A 178 -15.69 -18.25 10.37
C PHE A 178 -17.07 -18.15 11.02
N THR A 179 -17.93 -17.26 10.51
CA THR A 179 -19.31 -17.12 10.95
C THR A 179 -20.22 -17.93 10.04
N LYS A 180 -21.04 -18.85 10.56
CA LYS A 180 -21.94 -19.64 9.72
C LYS A 180 -22.80 -18.75 8.81
N GLY A 181 -22.81 -19.01 7.51
CA GLY A 181 -23.56 -18.24 6.51
C GLY A 181 -22.87 -16.97 6.00
N CYS A 182 -21.61 -16.72 6.38
CA CYS A 182 -20.82 -15.61 5.85
C CYS A 182 -20.36 -15.80 4.41
N GLY A 183 -20.48 -17.01 3.85
CA GLY A 183 -19.92 -17.33 2.56
C GLY A 183 -20.41 -18.63 1.94
N LEU A 184 -19.57 -19.18 1.07
CA LEU A 184 -19.79 -20.42 0.35
C LEU A 184 -19.07 -21.57 1.07
N VAL A 185 -19.79 -22.66 1.33
CA VAL A 185 -19.20 -23.86 1.91
C VAL A 185 -18.30 -24.55 0.86
N PRO A 186 -17.02 -24.83 1.17
CA PRO A 186 -16.14 -25.60 0.29
C PRO A 186 -16.65 -27.03 0.13
N ALA A 187 -16.63 -27.53 -1.11
CA ALA A 187 -17.10 -28.89 -1.40
C ALA A 187 -16.24 -29.98 -0.72
N GLY A 188 -14.96 -29.72 -0.51
CA GLY A 188 -13.99 -30.63 0.13
C GLY A 188 -13.56 -30.18 1.52
N ARG A 189 -14.43 -29.54 2.30
CA ARG A 189 -14.08 -29.09 3.66
C ARG A 189 -13.83 -30.29 4.58
N ASP A 190 -12.66 -30.34 5.21
CA ASP A 190 -12.33 -31.39 6.19
C ASP A 190 -13.35 -31.48 7.32
N GLU A 191 -13.52 -32.69 7.85
CA GLU A 191 -14.40 -32.95 8.98
C GLU A 191 -13.98 -32.10 10.20
N GLY A 192 -14.96 -31.51 10.88
CA GLY A 192 -14.73 -30.63 12.04
C GLY A 192 -14.36 -29.19 11.71
N LYS A 193 -14.07 -28.83 10.46
CA LYS A 193 -13.86 -27.43 10.07
C LYS A 193 -15.19 -26.73 9.79
N SER A 194 -15.33 -25.50 10.27
CA SER A 194 -16.55 -24.67 10.11
C SER A 194 -16.36 -23.45 9.20
N HIS A 195 -15.16 -23.24 8.66
CA HIS A 195 -14.88 -22.11 7.79
C HIS A 195 -15.72 -22.18 6.50
N GLU A 196 -16.02 -21.01 5.96
CA GLU A 196 -16.64 -20.78 4.65
C GLU A 196 -15.74 -19.83 3.84
N VAL A 197 -15.87 -19.84 2.52
CA VAL A 197 -15.21 -18.86 1.65
C VAL A 197 -16.08 -17.63 1.58
N LYS A 198 -15.61 -16.50 2.12
CA LYS A 198 -16.39 -15.26 2.28
C LYS A 198 -17.09 -14.86 0.99
N LYS A 199 -18.35 -14.43 1.11
CA LYS A 199 -19.08 -13.82 0.00
C LYS A 199 -19.03 -12.31 0.13
N PHE A 200 -18.72 -11.62 -0.97
CA PHE A 200 -18.67 -10.17 -1.05
C PHE A 200 -19.82 -9.63 -1.90
N ALA A 201 -20.31 -8.43 -1.59
CA ALA A 201 -21.39 -7.81 -2.36
C ALA A 201 -20.91 -7.31 -3.73
N THR A 202 -19.64 -6.90 -3.81
CA THR A 202 -18.97 -6.44 -5.04
C THR A 202 -17.55 -6.99 -5.14
N ILE A 203 -16.95 -6.92 -6.32
CA ILE A 203 -15.53 -7.26 -6.50
C ILE A 203 -14.63 -6.26 -5.78
N LEU A 204 -15.01 -4.98 -5.74
CA LEU A 204 -14.28 -3.97 -4.97
C LEU A 204 -14.14 -4.39 -3.50
N GLU A 205 -15.22 -4.83 -2.84
CA GLU A 205 -15.14 -5.27 -1.44
C GLU A 205 -14.16 -6.44 -1.23
N SER A 206 -14.06 -7.35 -2.21
CA SER A 206 -13.07 -8.43 -2.18
C SER A 206 -11.64 -7.88 -2.29
N VAL A 207 -11.40 -6.91 -3.16
CA VAL A 207 -10.10 -6.23 -3.32
C VAL A 207 -9.72 -5.49 -2.04
N GLN A 208 -10.63 -4.71 -1.47
CA GLN A 208 -10.45 -3.97 -0.23
C GLN A 208 -10.09 -4.90 0.94
N ALA A 209 -10.86 -5.98 1.11
CA ALA A 209 -10.61 -6.94 2.17
C ALA A 209 -9.24 -7.63 2.00
N TYR A 210 -8.87 -7.96 0.76
CA TYR A 210 -7.56 -8.54 0.48
C TYR A 210 -6.41 -7.56 0.78
N MET A 211 -6.48 -6.33 0.27
CA MET A 211 -5.43 -5.33 0.50
C MET A 211 -5.31 -4.95 1.97
N ASN A 212 -6.43 -4.84 2.69
CA ASN A 212 -6.43 -4.68 4.14
C ASN A 212 -5.76 -5.88 4.84
N ASN A 213 -6.06 -7.12 4.44
CA ASN A 213 -5.42 -8.31 5.00
C ASN A 213 -3.90 -8.30 4.79
N ILE A 214 -3.43 -7.98 3.58
CA ILE A 214 -1.99 -7.79 3.29
C ILE A 214 -1.38 -6.70 4.19
N ASN A 215 -2.11 -5.61 4.39
CA ASN A 215 -1.65 -4.48 5.19
C ASN A 215 -1.76 -4.66 6.70
N THR A 216 -2.55 -5.59 7.23
CA THR A 216 -2.80 -5.69 8.68
C THR A 216 -2.37 -7.02 9.29
N HIS A 217 -2.52 -8.13 8.56
CA HIS A 217 -2.37 -9.45 9.15
C HIS A 217 -0.91 -9.74 9.50
N ARG A 218 -0.68 -10.37 10.67
CA ARG A 218 0.66 -10.65 11.20
C ARG A 218 1.54 -11.53 10.29
N ALA A 219 0.91 -12.37 9.47
CA ALA A 219 1.64 -13.25 8.55
C ALA A 219 2.39 -12.47 7.45
N TYR A 220 2.01 -11.22 7.20
CA TYR A 220 2.60 -10.36 6.17
C TYR A 220 3.44 -9.22 6.76
N THR A 221 3.90 -9.36 8.01
CA THR A 221 4.80 -8.38 8.63
C THR A 221 6.08 -8.21 7.81
N GLN A 222 6.70 -9.31 7.39
CA GLN A 222 7.90 -9.27 6.56
C GLN A 222 7.67 -8.55 5.22
N LEU A 223 6.51 -8.74 4.58
CA LEU A 223 6.15 -8.00 3.36
C LEU A 223 6.13 -6.50 3.60
N ARG A 224 5.55 -6.06 4.72
CA ARG A 224 5.43 -4.64 5.04
C ARG A 224 6.77 -4.01 5.44
N GLU A 225 7.61 -4.76 6.15
CA GLU A 225 8.99 -4.35 6.49
C GLU A 225 9.83 -4.20 5.23
N LEU A 226 9.79 -5.19 4.33
CA LEU A 226 10.48 -5.12 3.04
C LEU A 226 10.00 -3.93 2.19
N ARG A 227 8.69 -3.68 2.17
CA ARG A 227 8.12 -2.51 1.49
C ARG A 227 8.68 -1.21 2.05
N GLU A 228 8.69 -1.05 3.37
CA GLU A 228 9.26 0.13 4.05
C GLU A 228 10.73 0.34 3.70
N GLU A 229 11.56 -0.72 3.80
CA GLU A 229 12.99 -0.66 3.45
C GLU A 229 13.25 -0.20 2.00
N LEU A 230 12.44 -0.67 1.04
CA LEU A 230 12.58 -0.30 -0.36
C LEU A 230 12.17 1.16 -0.61
N TYR A 231 11.11 1.64 0.05
CA TYR A 231 10.68 3.04 -0.04
C TYR A 231 11.71 3.98 0.59
N GLU A 232 12.27 3.64 1.76
CA GLU A 232 13.33 4.43 2.40
C GLU A 232 14.61 4.49 1.53
N ALA A 233 14.87 3.44 0.75
CA ALA A 233 15.93 3.41 -0.24
C ALA A 233 15.61 4.17 -1.54
N GLY A 234 14.43 4.79 -1.66
CA GLY A 234 13.99 5.55 -2.85
C GLY A 234 13.76 4.68 -4.08
N LYS A 235 13.49 3.38 -3.89
CA LYS A 235 13.25 2.44 -5.01
C LYS A 235 11.78 2.43 -5.41
N GLU A 236 11.54 2.19 -6.69
CA GLU A 236 10.22 1.76 -7.15
C GLU A 236 9.94 0.36 -6.60
N VAL A 237 8.74 0.15 -6.05
CA VAL A 237 8.36 -1.10 -5.39
C VAL A 237 7.33 -1.83 -6.23
N GLY A 238 7.74 -2.92 -6.87
CA GLY A 238 6.88 -3.80 -7.65
C GLY A 238 6.42 -5.04 -6.88
N GLY A 239 5.52 -5.80 -7.48
CA GLY A 239 5.04 -7.04 -6.87
C GLY A 239 6.12 -8.11 -6.76
N VAL A 240 7.05 -8.17 -7.72
CA VAL A 240 8.22 -9.07 -7.67
C VAL A 240 9.10 -8.80 -6.46
N ASP A 241 9.26 -7.53 -6.09
CA ASP A 241 10.06 -7.15 -4.92
C ASP A 241 9.41 -7.58 -3.62
N LEU A 242 8.07 -7.55 -3.53
CA LEU A 242 7.33 -7.86 -2.31
C LEU A 242 6.91 -9.33 -2.18
N ALA A 243 6.89 -10.08 -3.28
CA ALA A 243 6.51 -11.49 -3.31
C ALA A 243 7.25 -12.38 -2.28
N PRO A 244 8.55 -12.19 -1.98
CA PRO A 244 9.24 -12.91 -0.91
C PRO A 244 8.58 -12.78 0.47
N GLY A 245 7.86 -11.69 0.74
CA GLY A 245 7.10 -11.50 1.98
C GLY A 245 5.82 -12.34 2.09
N LEU A 246 5.44 -13.10 1.05
CA LEU A 246 4.22 -13.90 0.98
C LEU A 246 4.41 -15.39 1.31
N ILE A 247 5.54 -15.78 1.90
CA ILE A 247 5.82 -17.18 2.27
C ILE A 247 4.72 -17.82 3.13
N SER A 248 4.01 -17.01 3.93
CA SER A 248 2.90 -17.49 4.77
C SER A 248 1.51 -17.37 4.13
N TYR A 249 1.42 -16.91 2.88
CA TYR A 249 0.15 -16.81 2.16
C TYR A 249 -0.38 -18.20 1.78
N SER A 250 0.51 -19.09 1.34
CA SER A 250 0.16 -20.43 0.87
C SER A 250 0.89 -21.52 1.67
N GLU A 251 0.22 -22.65 1.87
CA GLU A 251 0.86 -23.87 2.42
C GLU A 251 2.00 -24.37 1.54
N ARG A 252 2.03 -23.99 0.25
CA ARG A 252 3.12 -24.28 -0.69
C ARG A 252 4.39 -23.46 -0.45
N ARG A 253 4.34 -22.44 0.45
CA ARG A 253 5.50 -21.64 0.86
C ARG A 253 6.26 -21.04 -0.32
N GLN A 254 7.57 -21.29 -0.42
CA GLN A 254 8.45 -20.77 -1.47
C GLN A 254 7.93 -21.10 -2.88
N ALA A 255 7.41 -22.31 -3.09
CA ALA A 255 6.90 -22.71 -4.42
C ALA A 255 5.71 -21.87 -4.88
N TYR A 256 4.96 -21.25 -3.96
CA TYR A 256 3.93 -20.26 -4.31
C TYR A 256 4.55 -18.93 -4.72
N VAL A 257 5.56 -18.46 -3.98
CA VAL A 257 6.26 -17.21 -4.26
C VAL A 257 6.93 -17.26 -5.62
N ASP A 258 7.63 -18.36 -5.94
CA ASP A 258 8.30 -18.55 -7.23
C ASP A 258 7.30 -18.54 -8.39
N GLU A 259 6.19 -19.27 -8.25
CA GLU A 259 5.11 -19.27 -9.26
C GLU A 259 4.51 -17.88 -9.46
N LEU A 260 4.30 -17.13 -8.38
CA LEU A 260 3.74 -15.79 -8.45
C LEU A 260 4.69 -14.82 -9.18
N ILE A 261 5.99 -14.89 -8.92
CA ILE A 261 7.02 -14.11 -9.62
C ILE A 261 7.04 -14.47 -11.11
N ASP A 262 7.02 -15.76 -11.44
CA ASP A 262 6.97 -16.22 -12.83
C ASP A 262 5.71 -15.74 -13.55
N MET A 263 4.57 -15.74 -12.85
CA MET A 263 3.31 -15.19 -13.36
C MET A 263 3.43 -13.68 -13.60
N MET A 264 3.98 -12.89 -12.67
CA MET A 264 4.17 -11.45 -12.87
C MET A 264 5.03 -11.18 -14.12
N ASN A 265 6.18 -11.84 -14.23
CA ASN A 265 7.09 -11.69 -15.37
C ASN A 265 6.44 -12.09 -16.69
N SER A 266 5.74 -13.23 -16.73
CA SER A 266 5.13 -13.76 -17.95
C SER A 266 3.89 -12.97 -18.42
N ASN A 267 3.27 -12.20 -17.52
CA ASN A 267 2.03 -11.47 -17.79
C ASN A 267 2.19 -9.94 -17.78
N ALA A 268 3.39 -9.40 -17.56
CA ALA A 268 3.67 -7.97 -17.50
C ALA A 268 3.04 -7.19 -18.67
N LYS A 269 3.22 -7.66 -19.91
CA LYS A 269 2.63 -7.02 -21.11
C LYS A 269 1.11 -6.85 -21.06
N TYR A 270 0.38 -7.74 -20.38
CA TYR A 270 -1.08 -7.62 -20.27
C TYR A 270 -1.47 -6.61 -19.18
N VAL A 271 -0.68 -6.52 -18.11
CA VAL A 271 -0.82 -5.49 -17.08
C VAL A 271 -0.53 -4.11 -17.67
N ASP A 272 0.58 -3.99 -18.42
CA ASP A 272 0.94 -2.74 -19.11
C ASP A 272 -0.15 -2.32 -20.09
N HIS A 273 -0.67 -3.27 -20.87
CA HIS A 273 -1.76 -3.01 -21.79
C HIS A 273 -3.03 -2.53 -21.08
N ALA A 274 -3.43 -3.19 -19.98
CA ALA A 274 -4.56 -2.75 -19.17
C ALA A 274 -4.30 -1.37 -18.54
N MET A 275 -3.07 -1.09 -18.09
CA MET A 275 -2.68 0.21 -17.56
C MET A 275 -2.86 1.31 -18.61
N GLN A 276 -2.44 1.09 -19.85
CA GLN A 276 -2.63 2.07 -20.92
C GLN A 276 -4.11 2.26 -21.28
N GLU A 277 -4.89 1.18 -21.35
CA GLU A 277 -6.28 1.26 -21.82
C GLU A 277 -7.28 1.74 -20.79
N VAL A 278 -7.14 1.31 -19.52
CA VAL A 278 -8.13 1.60 -18.47
C VAL A 278 -7.51 2.19 -17.21
N GLY A 279 -6.23 1.93 -16.92
CA GLY A 279 -5.57 2.42 -15.70
C GLY A 279 -5.28 3.91 -15.73
N LEU A 280 -4.48 4.37 -16.70
CA LEU A 280 -4.14 5.79 -16.86
C LEU A 280 -5.38 6.65 -17.13
N PRO A 281 -6.34 6.26 -18.00
CA PRO A 281 -7.58 7.00 -18.14
C PRO A 281 -8.37 7.10 -16.82
N PHE A 282 -8.36 6.05 -16.00
CA PHE A 282 -9.04 6.05 -14.71
C PHE A 282 -8.38 7.01 -13.69
N LEU A 283 -7.05 7.06 -13.63
CA LEU A 283 -6.32 7.94 -12.71
C LEU A 283 -6.35 9.42 -13.11
N ASN A 284 -6.60 9.72 -14.39
CA ASN A 284 -6.61 11.09 -14.93
C ASN A 284 -8.00 11.75 -14.91
N GLN A 285 -8.95 11.20 -14.15
CA GLN A 285 -10.32 11.74 -14.01
C GLN A 285 -10.38 12.99 -13.12
#